data_AF-A0A0B5HZR3-F1
#
_entry.id   AF-A0A0B5HZR3-F1
#
_cell.length_a   1.000
_cell.length_b   1.000
_cell.length_c   1.000
_cell.angle_alpha   90.00
_cell.angle_beta   90.00
_cell.angle_gamma   90.00
#
_symmetry.space_group_name_H-M   'P 1'
#
loop_
_entity.id
_entity.type
_entity.pdbx_description
1 polymer ?
#
loop_
_entity_poly.entity_id
_entity_poly.type
_entity_poly.pdbx_seq_one_letter_code
_entity_poly.pdbx_strand_id
1 'polypeptide(L)'
;MKLNVPNSVTFLRVIFGGLMVWSAYAHSFAFVVFYLLALATDLLDGFLARKLKQETEFGAKFDAITDNFIVVCVVLSLYLFGIYVLEKYIYQAIFLVSYYLLVQALSYYHTKEPVFMRNYAALAAAVVFPVLVLVSLVFESKLLLWLYGILTAYSLTEKLFLKVGRSAHRSVFLVKSLKTKIYFAAIVLLIVGALYILPVNDTEVCIDDTCYPAEIRNTPPGRQLGLMYRNDFEGAMLFVFEEPGRYGFWMKNMRFPIDIIFLDEGMEIVDTFENVPPCYEEPCPLYTPSSDAKYVVEIKSE
;
A
#
# COMPACT_ATOMS: atom_id res chain seq x y z
N MET A 1 -12.87 -28.05 -26.95
CA MET A 1 -13.19 -26.98 -25.98
C MET A 1 -13.95 -25.89 -26.76
N LYS A 2 -15.25 -25.66 -26.51
CA LYS A 2 -15.93 -24.53 -27.17
C LYS A 2 -15.57 -23.26 -26.39
N LEU A 3 -14.64 -22.48 -26.93
CA LEU A 3 -14.42 -21.10 -26.47
C LEU A 3 -15.73 -20.33 -26.65
N ASN A 4 -16.33 -19.94 -25.54
CA ASN A 4 -17.45 -19.01 -25.52
C ASN A 4 -16.90 -17.62 -25.12
N VAL A 5 -17.73 -16.59 -25.28
CA VAL A 5 -17.31 -15.21 -25.00
C VAL A 5 -16.86 -15.05 -23.53
N PRO A 6 -17.58 -15.58 -22.51
CA PRO A 6 -17.15 -15.48 -21.12
C PRO A 6 -15.77 -16.10 -20.86
N ASN A 7 -15.52 -17.34 -21.32
CA ASN A 7 -14.24 -18.01 -21.07
C ASN A 7 -13.06 -17.29 -21.75
N SER A 8 -13.30 -16.58 -22.84
CA SER A 8 -12.27 -15.77 -23.51
C SER A 8 -11.89 -14.55 -22.65
N VAL A 9 -12.85 -13.95 -21.97
CA VAL A 9 -12.62 -12.85 -21.02
C VAL A 9 -11.86 -13.35 -19.78
N THR A 10 -12.20 -14.53 -19.25
CA THR A 10 -11.44 -15.16 -18.16
C THR A 10 -9.99 -15.45 -18.58
N PHE A 11 -9.75 -15.83 -19.85
CA PHE A 11 -8.40 -16.05 -20.38
C PHE A 11 -7.59 -14.75 -20.47
N LEU A 12 -8.22 -13.64 -20.88
CA LEU A 12 -7.61 -12.31 -20.85
C LEU A 12 -7.21 -11.91 -19.42
N ARG A 13 -8.00 -12.28 -18.41
CA ARG A 13 -7.67 -12.03 -16.99
C ARG A 13 -6.33 -12.66 -16.61
N VAL A 14 -6.07 -13.91 -17.03
CA VAL A 14 -4.78 -14.59 -16.79
C VAL A 14 -3.62 -13.82 -17.42
N ILE A 15 -3.79 -13.33 -18.64
CA ILE A 15 -2.77 -12.52 -19.34
C ILE A 15 -2.50 -11.23 -18.56
N PHE A 16 -3.54 -10.53 -18.11
CA PHE A 16 -3.38 -9.35 -17.27
C PHE A 16 -2.67 -9.65 -15.95
N GLY A 17 -2.94 -10.80 -15.31
CA GLY A 17 -2.20 -11.24 -14.13
C GLY A 17 -0.69 -11.39 -14.37
N GLY A 18 -0.30 -11.98 -15.50
CA GLY A 18 1.12 -12.09 -15.90
C GLY A 18 1.77 -10.73 -16.18
N LEU A 19 1.09 -9.86 -16.93
CA LEU A 19 1.57 -8.51 -17.24
C LEU A 19 1.69 -7.63 -15.98
N MET A 20 0.79 -7.83 -15.02
CA MET A 20 0.84 -7.19 -13.72
C MET A 20 2.14 -7.54 -12.98
N VAL A 21 2.44 -8.84 -12.84
CA VAL A 21 3.67 -9.30 -12.16
C VAL A 21 4.92 -8.80 -12.87
N TRP A 22 4.97 -8.87 -14.20
CA TRP A 22 6.10 -8.35 -14.97
C TRP A 22 6.27 -6.84 -14.76
N SER A 23 5.18 -6.06 -14.84
CA SER A 23 5.25 -4.62 -14.63
C SER A 23 5.72 -4.26 -13.22
N ALA A 24 5.30 -5.03 -12.21
CA ALA A 24 5.73 -4.85 -10.84
C ALA A 24 7.22 -5.18 -10.65
N TYR A 25 7.71 -6.25 -11.30
CA TYR A 25 9.14 -6.57 -11.36
C TYR A 25 9.96 -5.47 -12.05
N ALA A 26 9.41 -4.83 -13.07
CA ALA A 26 10.03 -3.67 -13.72
C ALA A 26 9.87 -2.37 -12.92
N HIS A 27 9.35 -2.43 -11.69
CA HIS A 27 9.05 -1.28 -10.83
C HIS A 27 8.23 -0.18 -11.54
N SER A 28 7.38 -0.60 -12.48
CA SER A 28 6.48 0.28 -13.23
C SER A 28 5.09 0.23 -12.65
N PHE A 29 4.51 1.40 -12.37
CA PHE A 29 3.11 1.54 -11.93
C PHE A 29 2.08 0.98 -12.93
N ALA A 30 2.49 0.55 -14.15
CA ALA A 30 1.64 -0.17 -15.09
C ALA A 30 0.99 -1.43 -14.48
N PHE A 31 1.59 -2.03 -13.43
CA PHE A 31 0.96 -3.16 -12.74
C PHE A 31 -0.41 -2.81 -12.14
N VAL A 32 -0.62 -1.56 -11.72
CA VAL A 32 -1.92 -1.05 -11.25
C VAL A 32 -2.97 -1.10 -12.36
N VAL A 33 -2.58 -0.71 -13.58
CA VAL A 33 -3.46 -0.72 -14.75
C VAL A 33 -3.86 -2.16 -15.09
N PHE A 34 -2.90 -3.08 -15.08
CA PHE A 34 -3.19 -4.50 -15.34
C PHE A 34 -4.04 -5.13 -14.23
N TYR A 35 -3.84 -4.75 -12.98
CA TYR A 35 -4.73 -5.14 -11.89
C TYR A 35 -6.18 -4.67 -12.12
N LEU A 36 -6.36 -3.40 -12.49
CA LEU A 36 -7.68 -2.83 -12.82
C LEU A 36 -8.36 -3.54 -13.98
N LEU A 37 -7.59 -3.87 -15.03
CA LEU A 37 -8.10 -4.61 -16.18
C LEU A 37 -8.51 -6.04 -15.80
N ALA A 38 -7.68 -6.74 -15.02
CA ALA A 38 -8.01 -8.07 -14.50
C ALA A 38 -9.32 -8.04 -13.70
N LEU A 39 -9.50 -7.02 -12.87
CA LEU A 39 -10.69 -6.83 -12.07
C LEU A 39 -11.93 -6.49 -12.91
N ALA A 40 -11.78 -5.64 -13.93
CA ALA A 40 -12.86 -5.35 -14.86
C ALA A 40 -13.32 -6.61 -15.60
N THR A 41 -12.38 -7.49 -15.99
CA THR A 41 -12.71 -8.75 -16.65
C THR A 41 -13.44 -9.76 -15.77
N ASP A 42 -13.27 -9.69 -14.44
CA ASP A 42 -14.06 -10.45 -13.44
C ASP A 42 -15.53 -10.05 -13.37
N LEU A 43 -15.79 -8.75 -13.49
CA LEU A 43 -17.16 -8.29 -13.52
C LEU A 43 -17.83 -8.61 -14.87
N LEU A 44 -17.03 -8.53 -15.95
CA LEU A 44 -17.53 -8.67 -17.32
C LEU A 44 -17.89 -10.10 -17.69
N ASP A 45 -17.09 -11.10 -17.35
CA ASP A 45 -17.37 -12.48 -17.76
C ASP A 45 -18.62 -13.03 -17.04
N GLY A 46 -18.77 -12.76 -15.73
CA GLY A 46 -19.98 -13.11 -14.99
C GLY A 46 -21.22 -12.39 -15.53
N PHE A 47 -21.10 -11.12 -15.93
CA PHE A 47 -22.19 -10.39 -16.59
C PHE A 47 -22.55 -10.97 -17.96
N LEU A 48 -21.54 -11.27 -18.80
CA LEU A 48 -21.72 -11.81 -20.14
C LEU A 48 -22.29 -13.23 -20.11
N ALA A 49 -21.86 -14.06 -19.17
CA ALA A 49 -22.39 -15.42 -19.00
C ALA A 49 -23.91 -15.40 -18.76
N ARG A 50 -24.38 -14.53 -17.86
CA ARG A 50 -25.81 -14.35 -17.56
C ARG A 50 -26.59 -13.74 -18.72
N LYS A 51 -26.04 -12.70 -19.36
CA LYS A 51 -26.71 -11.97 -20.45
C LYS A 51 -26.84 -12.83 -21.72
N LEU A 52 -25.81 -13.61 -22.05
CA LEU A 52 -25.76 -14.45 -23.24
C LEU A 52 -26.30 -15.86 -22.98
N LYS A 53 -26.65 -16.20 -21.74
CA LYS A 53 -27.05 -17.56 -21.31
C LYS A 53 -26.00 -18.62 -21.70
N GLN A 54 -24.72 -18.27 -21.56
CA GLN A 54 -23.56 -19.09 -21.94
C GLN A 54 -22.85 -19.67 -20.70
N GLU A 55 -23.58 -19.93 -19.62
CA GLU A 55 -23.03 -20.51 -18.40
C GLU A 55 -22.58 -21.95 -18.65
N THR A 56 -21.35 -22.28 -18.26
CA THR A 56 -20.78 -23.63 -18.42
C THR A 56 -20.08 -24.04 -17.15
N GLU A 57 -20.14 -25.33 -16.81
CA GLU A 57 -19.45 -25.88 -15.63
C GLU A 57 -17.92 -25.69 -15.70
N PHE A 58 -17.36 -25.83 -16.91
CA PHE A 58 -15.95 -25.55 -17.15
C PHE A 58 -15.60 -24.08 -16.90
N GLY A 59 -16.40 -23.14 -17.41
CA GLY A 59 -16.19 -21.71 -17.21
C GLY A 59 -16.19 -21.34 -15.72
N ALA A 60 -17.15 -21.87 -14.95
CA ALA A 60 -17.20 -21.64 -13.51
C ALA A 60 -15.99 -22.21 -12.75
N LYS A 61 -15.50 -23.39 -13.13
CA LYS A 61 -14.28 -23.96 -12.55
C LYS A 61 -13.04 -23.14 -12.92
N PHE A 62 -12.95 -22.71 -14.17
CA PHE A 62 -11.82 -21.92 -14.68
C PHE A 62 -11.77 -20.52 -14.05
N ASP A 63 -12.92 -19.89 -13.84
CA ASP A 63 -13.06 -18.63 -13.12
C ASP A 63 -12.52 -18.72 -11.69
N ALA A 64 -12.97 -19.72 -10.93
CA ALA A 64 -12.48 -19.95 -9.55
C ALA A 64 -10.96 -20.22 -9.47
N ILE A 65 -10.38 -20.88 -10.48
CA ILE A 65 -8.92 -21.07 -10.56
C ILE A 65 -8.23 -19.74 -10.86
N THR A 66 -8.78 -18.96 -11.79
CA THR A 66 -8.22 -17.68 -12.23
C THR A 66 -8.27 -16.64 -11.11
N ASP A 67 -9.30 -16.64 -10.26
CA ASP A 67 -9.38 -15.77 -9.08
C ASP A 67 -8.23 -16.00 -8.11
N ASN A 68 -7.95 -17.27 -7.79
CA ASN A 68 -6.81 -17.62 -6.94
C ASN A 68 -5.48 -17.23 -7.59
N PHE A 69 -5.36 -17.41 -8.92
CA PHE A 69 -4.18 -16.98 -9.66
C PHE A 69 -3.97 -15.47 -9.56
N ILE A 70 -5.01 -14.66 -9.73
CA ILE A 70 -4.91 -13.19 -9.61
C ILE A 70 -4.49 -12.79 -8.20
N VAL A 71 -5.03 -13.42 -7.15
CA VAL A 71 -4.60 -13.14 -5.76
C VAL A 71 -3.10 -13.41 -5.59
N VAL A 72 -2.60 -14.54 -6.09
CA VAL A 72 -1.17 -14.86 -6.04
C VAL A 72 -0.36 -13.81 -6.80
N CYS A 73 -0.80 -13.41 -7.99
CA CYS A 73 -0.14 -12.37 -8.78
C CYS A 73 -0.11 -11.02 -8.06
N VAL A 74 -1.18 -10.62 -7.35
CA VAL A 74 -1.21 -9.36 -6.58
C VAL A 74 -0.18 -9.41 -5.45
N VAL A 75 -0.16 -10.47 -4.65
CA VAL A 75 0.79 -10.62 -3.53
C VAL A 75 2.23 -10.59 -4.05
N LEU A 76 2.51 -11.34 -5.13
CA LEU A 76 3.82 -11.36 -5.75
C LEU A 76 4.20 -9.99 -6.33
N SER A 77 3.26 -9.29 -6.97
CA SER A 77 3.48 -7.94 -7.50
C SER A 77 3.82 -6.95 -6.39
N LEU A 78 3.09 -6.98 -5.27
CA LEU A 78 3.38 -6.11 -4.12
C LEU A 78 4.75 -6.41 -3.52
N TYR A 79 5.11 -7.70 -3.40
CA TYR A 79 6.42 -8.11 -2.93
C TYR A 79 7.54 -7.64 -3.85
N LEU A 80 7.40 -7.84 -5.17
CA LEU A 80 8.40 -7.45 -6.17
C LEU A 80 8.50 -5.93 -6.34
N PHE A 81 7.38 -5.21 -6.25
CA PHE A 81 7.37 -3.75 -6.34
C PHE A 81 8.07 -3.09 -5.14
N GLY A 82 8.08 -3.76 -3.97
CA GLY A 82 8.98 -3.49 -2.86
C GLY A 82 8.30 -3.18 -1.52
N ILE A 83 9.04 -3.43 -0.44
CA ILE A 83 8.71 -3.15 0.98
C ILE A 83 8.37 -1.66 1.24
N TYR A 84 8.74 -0.76 0.32
CA TYR A 84 8.43 0.68 0.34
C TYR A 84 6.95 0.98 0.62
N VAL A 85 6.05 0.23 -0.02
CA VAL A 85 4.60 0.38 0.14
C VAL A 85 4.17 0.05 1.57
N LEU A 86 4.73 -1.02 2.13
CA LEU A 86 4.38 -1.47 3.47
C LEU A 86 4.84 -0.45 4.51
N GLU A 87 6.08 0.04 4.44
CA GLU A 87 6.59 1.03 5.40
C GLU A 87 5.83 2.36 5.32
N LYS A 88 5.49 2.83 4.11
CA LYS A 88 4.75 4.10 3.92
C LYS A 88 3.30 4.03 4.43
N TYR A 89 2.70 2.84 4.46
CA TYR A 89 1.27 2.65 4.74
C TYR A 89 0.94 1.70 5.90
N ILE A 90 1.93 1.35 6.72
CA ILE A 90 1.78 0.35 7.79
C ILE A 90 0.71 0.74 8.81
N TYR A 91 0.62 2.03 9.16
CA TYR A 91 -0.35 2.52 10.14
C TYR A 91 -1.79 2.43 9.63
N GLN A 92 -2.01 2.73 8.35
CA GLN A 92 -3.31 2.62 7.69
C GLN A 92 -3.75 1.15 7.59
N ALA A 93 -2.81 0.25 7.27
CA ALA A 93 -3.07 -1.18 7.27
C ALA A 93 -3.43 -1.70 8.67
N ILE A 94 -2.68 -1.32 9.70
CA ILE A 94 -2.96 -1.67 11.10
C ILE A 94 -4.34 -1.13 11.53
N PHE A 95 -4.67 0.11 11.20
CA PHE A 95 -5.98 0.71 11.49
C PHE A 95 -7.12 -0.09 10.87
N LEU A 96 -7.01 -0.42 9.58
CA LEU A 96 -8.05 -1.18 8.87
C LEU A 96 -8.23 -2.59 9.44
N VAL A 97 -7.12 -3.30 9.70
CA VAL A 97 -7.16 -4.66 10.25
C VAL A 97 -7.73 -4.66 11.66
N SER A 98 -7.25 -3.77 12.54
CA SER A 98 -7.74 -3.66 13.92
C SER A 98 -9.22 -3.28 13.97
N TYR A 99 -9.65 -2.37 13.10
CA TYR A 99 -11.05 -1.99 12.99
C TYR A 99 -11.94 -3.14 12.49
N TYR A 100 -11.49 -3.89 11.48
CA TYR A 100 -12.22 -5.07 10.99
C TYR A 100 -12.37 -6.13 12.09
N LEU A 101 -11.29 -6.42 12.84
CA LEU A 101 -11.33 -7.36 13.97
C LEU A 101 -12.28 -6.89 15.08
N LEU A 102 -12.29 -5.59 15.40
CA LEU A 102 -13.22 -5.00 16.36
C LEU A 102 -14.68 -5.22 15.93
N VAL A 103 -15.00 -4.96 14.65
CA VAL A 103 -16.34 -5.18 14.11
C VAL A 103 -16.74 -6.65 14.19
N GLN A 104 -15.83 -7.58 13.91
CA GLN A 104 -16.09 -9.01 14.04
C GLN A 104 -16.31 -9.43 15.50
N ALA A 105 -15.50 -8.90 16.43
CA ALA A 105 -15.66 -9.15 17.86
C ALA A 105 -17.00 -8.64 18.39
N LEU A 106 -17.40 -7.41 18.02
CA LEU A 106 -18.68 -6.82 18.41
C LEU A 106 -19.87 -7.60 17.82
N SER A 107 -19.77 -8.02 16.56
CA SER A 107 -20.80 -8.88 15.95
C SER A 107 -20.92 -10.21 16.67
N TYR A 108 -19.79 -10.87 16.96
CA TYR A 108 -19.79 -12.14 17.65
C TYR A 108 -20.31 -12.01 19.09
N TYR A 109 -20.00 -10.90 19.79
CA TYR A 109 -20.51 -10.63 21.12
C TYR A 109 -22.04 -10.51 21.14
N HIS A 110 -22.62 -9.75 20.20
CA HIS A 110 -24.06 -9.49 20.16
C HIS A 110 -24.90 -10.55 19.46
N THR A 111 -24.39 -11.17 18.38
CA THR A 111 -25.18 -12.09 17.55
C THR A 111 -24.64 -13.51 17.54
N LYS A 112 -23.52 -13.80 18.22
CA LYS A 112 -22.81 -15.11 18.21
C LYS A 112 -22.42 -15.61 16.82
N GLU A 113 -22.39 -14.71 15.84
CA GLU A 113 -22.07 -14.99 14.45
C GLU A 113 -21.25 -13.83 13.86
N PRO A 114 -20.21 -14.11 13.06
CA PRO A 114 -19.43 -13.06 12.41
C PRO A 114 -20.24 -12.35 11.31
N VAL A 115 -19.82 -11.14 10.94
CA VAL A 115 -20.37 -10.40 9.81
C VAL A 115 -19.77 -10.98 8.53
N PHE A 116 -20.54 -11.80 7.82
CA PHE A 116 -20.16 -12.26 6.48
C PHE A 116 -20.55 -11.22 5.43
N MET A 117 -19.55 -10.76 4.67
CA MET A 117 -19.72 -9.80 3.59
C MET A 117 -20.11 -10.56 2.31
N ARG A 118 -21.41 -10.82 2.09
CA ARG A 118 -21.88 -11.66 0.97
C ARG A 118 -22.48 -10.92 -0.24
N ASN A 119 -22.58 -9.58 -0.23
CA ASN A 119 -23.20 -8.77 -1.31
C ASN A 119 -22.35 -7.54 -1.68
N TYR A 120 -22.58 -6.92 -2.86
CA TYR A 120 -22.03 -5.69 -3.49
C TYR A 120 -21.02 -4.81 -2.72
N ALA A 121 -21.19 -4.59 -1.42
CA ALA A 121 -20.19 -3.96 -0.56
C ALA A 121 -18.96 -4.85 -0.23
N ALA A 122 -19.06 -6.18 -0.35
CA ALA A 122 -17.94 -7.12 -0.31
C ALA A 122 -17.13 -7.02 -1.61
N LEU A 123 -17.83 -6.90 -2.74
CA LEU A 123 -17.25 -6.58 -4.03
C LEU A 123 -16.57 -5.21 -3.96
N ALA A 124 -17.25 -4.19 -3.45
CA ALA A 124 -16.65 -2.87 -3.24
C ALA A 124 -15.42 -2.95 -2.31
N ALA A 125 -15.45 -3.71 -1.21
CA ALA A 125 -14.27 -3.85 -0.35
C ALA A 125 -13.12 -4.63 -1.02
N ALA A 126 -13.41 -5.70 -1.77
CA ALA A 126 -12.38 -6.50 -2.45
C ALA A 126 -11.81 -5.82 -3.70
N VAL A 127 -12.59 -4.94 -4.33
CA VAL A 127 -12.24 -4.22 -5.57
C VAL A 127 -11.70 -2.83 -5.29
N VAL A 128 -12.43 -2.03 -4.50
CA VAL A 128 -12.11 -0.63 -4.28
C VAL A 128 -10.91 -0.50 -3.34
N PHE A 129 -10.70 -1.45 -2.41
CA PHE A 129 -9.53 -1.41 -1.54
C PHE A 129 -8.22 -1.47 -2.30
N PRO A 130 -7.95 -2.51 -3.10
CA PRO A 130 -6.62 -2.65 -3.67
C PRO A 130 -6.44 -1.61 -4.77
N VAL A 131 -7.51 -1.26 -5.51
CA VAL A 131 -7.48 -0.14 -6.47
C VAL A 131 -7.08 1.18 -5.81
N LEU A 132 -7.66 1.53 -4.67
CA LEU A 132 -7.34 2.81 -4.02
C LEU A 132 -5.98 2.80 -3.32
N VAL A 133 -5.54 1.67 -2.78
CA VAL A 133 -4.15 1.51 -2.31
C VAL A 133 -3.19 1.73 -3.47
N LEU A 134 -3.48 1.15 -4.63
CA LEU A 134 -2.67 1.30 -5.83
C LEU A 134 -2.73 2.72 -6.43
N VAL A 135 -3.87 3.41 -6.36
CA VAL A 135 -3.99 4.83 -6.75
C VAL A 135 -3.21 5.72 -5.77
N SER A 136 -3.31 5.49 -4.47
CA SER A 136 -2.54 6.24 -3.46
C SER A 136 -1.03 6.06 -3.61
N LEU A 137 -0.61 4.89 -4.12
CA LEU A 137 0.78 4.62 -4.49
C LEU A 137 1.23 5.47 -5.68
N VAL A 138 0.38 5.62 -6.70
CA VAL A 138 0.69 6.43 -7.90
C VAL A 138 0.76 7.92 -7.58
N PHE A 139 -0.15 8.43 -6.74
CA PHE A 139 -0.27 9.86 -6.45
C PHE A 139 0.45 10.31 -5.16
N GLU A 140 1.12 9.39 -4.48
CA GLU A 140 1.80 9.60 -3.19
C GLU A 140 0.93 10.29 -2.10
N SER A 141 -0.39 10.20 -2.23
CA SER A 141 -1.31 10.98 -1.41
C SER A 141 -1.77 10.19 -0.18
N LYS A 142 -1.32 10.63 1.00
CA LYS A 142 -1.79 10.12 2.30
C LYS A 142 -3.30 10.37 2.52
N LEU A 143 -3.86 11.44 1.95
CA LEU A 143 -5.26 11.83 2.12
C LEU A 143 -6.25 10.81 1.54
N LEU A 144 -5.96 10.26 0.35
CA LEU A 144 -6.83 9.30 -0.32
C LEU A 144 -7.01 8.00 0.50
N LEU A 145 -5.95 7.54 1.16
CA LEU A 145 -5.99 6.35 2.02
C LEU A 145 -6.81 6.59 3.30
N TRP A 146 -6.71 7.77 3.90
CA TRP A 146 -7.52 8.12 5.07
C TRP A 146 -9.01 8.19 4.73
N LEU A 147 -9.37 8.87 3.63
CA LEU A 147 -10.75 8.92 3.15
C LEU A 147 -11.32 7.51 2.95
N TYR A 148 -10.51 6.58 2.42
CA TYR A 148 -10.90 5.20 2.27
C TYR A 148 -11.08 4.46 3.62
N GLY A 149 -10.14 4.62 4.55
CA GLY A 149 -10.24 4.06 5.90
C GLY A 149 -11.54 4.48 6.60
N ILE A 150 -11.95 5.73 6.40
CA ILE A 150 -13.21 6.27 6.92
C ILE A 150 -14.42 5.63 6.20
N LEU A 151 -14.40 5.54 4.87
CA LEU A 151 -15.51 4.96 4.09
C LEU A 151 -15.73 3.46 4.39
N THR A 152 -14.66 2.69 4.56
CA THR A 152 -14.74 1.29 4.99
C THR A 152 -15.26 1.15 6.40
N ALA A 153 -14.79 2.00 7.31
CA ALA A 153 -15.28 2.02 8.67
C ALA A 153 -16.79 2.30 8.71
N TYR A 154 -17.25 3.28 7.92
CA TYR A 154 -18.66 3.60 7.76
C TYR A 154 -19.48 2.41 7.21
N SER A 155 -19.01 1.76 6.13
CA SER A 155 -19.71 0.60 5.52
C SER A 155 -19.83 -0.59 6.49
N LEU A 156 -18.76 -0.89 7.25
CA LEU A 156 -18.74 -1.97 8.24
C LEU A 156 -19.66 -1.67 9.44
N THR A 157 -19.67 -0.43 9.93
CA THR A 157 -20.58 -0.02 11.02
C THR A 157 -22.04 -0.11 10.60
N GLU A 158 -22.37 0.34 9.39
CA GLU A 158 -23.73 0.24 8.87
C GLU A 158 -24.23 -1.22 8.85
N LYS A 159 -23.39 -2.16 8.40
CA LYS A 159 -23.73 -3.59 8.37
C LYS A 159 -23.86 -4.22 9.75
N LEU A 160 -22.93 -3.94 10.65
CA LEU A 160 -23.00 -4.40 12.04
C LEU A 160 -24.32 -3.95 12.66
N PHE A 161 -24.68 -2.68 12.42
CA PHE A 161 -25.91 -2.09 12.93
C PHE A 161 -27.17 -2.73 12.33
N LEU A 162 -27.20 -2.98 11.01
CA LEU A 162 -28.30 -3.69 10.37
C LEU A 162 -28.46 -5.12 10.91
N LYS A 163 -27.35 -5.81 11.22
CA LYS A 163 -27.36 -7.17 11.77
C LYS A 163 -27.87 -7.19 13.22
N VAL A 164 -27.30 -6.34 14.08
CA VAL A 164 -27.72 -6.20 15.49
C VAL A 164 -29.16 -5.67 15.58
N GLY A 165 -29.54 -4.72 14.72
CA GLY A 165 -30.88 -4.15 14.68
C GLY A 165 -31.95 -5.12 14.19
N ARG A 166 -31.64 -6.10 13.33
CA ARG A 166 -32.58 -7.20 13.00
C ARG A 166 -32.80 -8.15 14.17
N SER A 167 -31.84 -8.24 15.08
CA SER A 167 -31.92 -9.06 16.28
C SER A 167 -32.74 -8.42 17.42
N ALA A 168 -33.03 -7.11 17.36
CA ALA A 168 -33.75 -6.35 18.39
C ALA A 168 -35.09 -5.80 17.85
N HIS A 169 -36.18 -5.92 18.63
CA HIS A 169 -37.56 -5.61 18.19
C HIS A 169 -37.76 -4.12 17.79
N ARG A 170 -38.61 -3.90 16.78
CA ARG A 170 -38.48 -2.89 15.69
C ARG A 170 -38.84 -1.41 15.97
N SER A 171 -39.51 -1.04 17.08
CA SER A 171 -40.26 0.24 17.14
C SER A 171 -39.64 1.39 17.95
N VAL A 172 -38.65 1.16 18.81
CA VAL A 172 -38.10 2.22 19.72
C VAL A 172 -36.74 2.79 19.24
N PHE A 173 -36.11 2.16 18.25
CA PHE A 173 -34.67 2.37 17.97
C PHE A 173 -34.35 3.49 16.95
N LEU A 174 -35.31 3.89 16.10
CA LEU A 174 -35.03 4.70 14.90
C LEU A 174 -34.54 6.14 15.19
N VAL A 175 -35.00 6.79 16.25
CA VAL A 175 -34.68 8.21 16.55
C VAL A 175 -33.47 8.37 17.50
N LYS A 176 -33.23 7.41 18.40
CA LYS A 176 -31.99 7.33 19.20
C LYS A 176 -30.77 6.95 18.32
N SER A 177 -31.00 6.10 17.32
CA SER A 177 -30.03 5.57 16.35
C SER A 177 -29.26 6.64 15.55
N LEU A 178 -29.91 7.72 15.10
CA LEU A 178 -29.27 8.72 14.24
C LEU A 178 -28.25 9.58 15.02
N LYS A 179 -28.57 9.95 16.26
CA LYS A 179 -27.66 10.72 17.12
C LYS A 179 -26.42 9.90 17.48
N THR A 180 -26.57 8.62 17.83
CA THR A 180 -25.43 7.75 18.16
C THR A 180 -24.51 7.52 16.95
N LYS A 181 -25.07 7.43 15.73
CA LYS A 181 -24.30 7.37 14.48
C LYS A 181 -23.46 8.63 14.25
N ILE A 182 -24.04 9.82 14.52
CA ILE A 182 -23.34 11.11 14.41
C ILE A 182 -22.24 11.22 15.47
N TYR A 183 -22.52 10.88 16.73
CA TYR A 183 -21.52 10.94 17.80
C TYR A 183 -20.35 9.98 17.57
N PHE A 184 -20.62 8.76 17.11
CA PHE A 184 -19.56 7.79 16.84
C PHE A 184 -18.73 8.19 15.61
N ALA A 185 -19.37 8.65 14.53
CA ALA A 185 -18.67 9.20 13.36
C ALA A 185 -17.82 10.42 13.75
N ALA A 186 -18.33 11.29 14.62
CA ALA A 186 -17.59 12.44 15.14
C ALA A 186 -16.40 12.00 16.01
N ILE A 187 -16.52 10.96 16.84
CA ILE A 187 -15.42 10.41 17.64
C ILE A 187 -14.35 9.77 16.75
N VAL A 188 -14.75 9.01 15.73
CA VAL A 188 -13.80 8.44 14.76
C VAL A 188 -13.08 9.55 14.00
N LEU A 189 -13.79 10.59 13.55
CA LEU A 189 -13.18 11.77 12.94
C LEU A 189 -12.25 12.52 13.91
N LEU A 190 -12.58 12.59 15.20
CA LEU A 190 -11.75 13.19 16.25
C LEU A 190 -10.48 12.36 16.51
N ILE A 191 -10.58 11.03 16.52
CA ILE A 191 -9.44 10.13 16.70
C ILE A 191 -8.54 10.16 15.46
N VAL A 192 -9.12 10.17 14.26
CA VAL A 192 -8.38 10.32 12.99
C VAL A 192 -7.71 11.69 12.91
N GLY A 193 -8.41 12.75 13.29
CA GLY A 193 -7.85 14.10 13.41
C GLY A 193 -6.74 14.18 14.45
N ALA A 194 -6.91 13.54 15.61
CA ALA A 194 -5.88 13.48 16.65
C ALA A 194 -4.64 12.68 16.20
N LEU A 195 -4.82 11.59 15.45
CA LEU A 195 -3.73 10.83 14.82
C LEU A 195 -3.01 11.65 13.73
N TYR A 196 -3.69 12.61 13.10
CA TYR A 196 -3.11 13.57 12.16
C TYR A 196 -2.29 14.67 12.84
N ILE A 197 -2.60 14.97 14.12
CA ILE A 197 -1.93 15.99 14.93
C ILE A 197 -0.77 15.38 15.74
N LEU A 198 -0.68 14.05 15.86
CA LEU A 198 0.50 13.45 16.46
C LEU A 198 1.72 13.85 15.63
N PRO A 199 2.67 14.59 16.20
CA PRO A 199 3.88 14.94 15.50
C PRO A 199 4.58 13.62 15.18
N VAL A 200 4.64 13.27 13.90
CA VAL A 200 5.75 12.44 13.44
C VAL A 200 6.96 13.28 13.80
N ASN A 201 7.84 12.78 14.67
CA ASN A 201 9.05 13.51 15.01
C ASN A 201 9.73 13.92 13.70
N ASP A 202 9.67 15.21 13.39
CA ASP A 202 10.38 15.81 12.26
C ASP A 202 11.84 15.81 12.70
N THR A 203 12.51 14.68 12.43
CA THR A 203 13.96 14.63 12.57
C THR A 203 14.49 15.49 11.44
N GLU A 204 15.33 16.45 11.75
CA GLU A 204 16.00 17.28 10.75
C GLU A 204 17.47 16.91 10.70
N VAL A 205 18.02 16.91 9.50
CA VAL A 205 19.46 16.84 9.28
C VAL A 205 19.89 18.18 8.74
N CYS A 206 20.74 18.87 9.50
CA CYS A 206 21.31 20.14 9.09
C CYS A 206 22.73 19.90 8.56
N ILE A 207 22.98 20.37 7.34
CA ILE A 207 24.28 20.38 6.69
C ILE A 207 24.62 21.86 6.52
N ASP A 208 25.69 22.29 7.19
CA ASP A 208 26.02 23.70 7.37
C ASP A 208 24.84 24.51 7.95
N ASP A 209 24.35 25.52 7.22
CA ASP A 209 23.22 26.37 7.61
C ASP A 209 21.86 25.91 7.05
N THR A 210 21.84 24.81 6.28
CA THR A 210 20.63 24.31 5.61
C THR A 210 20.11 23.06 6.32
N CYS A 211 18.87 23.10 6.79
CA CYS A 211 18.21 21.97 7.44
C CYS A 211 17.19 21.32 6.50
N TYR A 212 17.24 19.99 6.44
CA TYR A 212 16.35 19.18 5.64
C TYR A 212 15.50 18.27 6.53
N PRO A 213 14.19 18.12 6.24
CA PRO A 213 13.38 17.09 6.88
C PRO A 213 13.98 15.71 6.55
N ALA A 214 14.22 14.90 7.58
CA ALA A 214 14.98 13.66 7.46
C ALA A 214 14.10 12.40 7.55
N GLU A 215 14.21 11.54 6.55
CA GLU A 215 13.67 10.19 6.58
C GLU A 215 14.72 9.20 7.12
N ILE A 216 14.45 8.55 8.24
CA ILE A 216 15.40 7.60 8.86
C ILE A 216 15.24 6.18 8.27
N ARG A 217 16.35 5.56 7.87
CA ARG A 217 16.45 4.16 7.45
C ARG A 217 17.40 3.37 8.36
N ASN A 218 16.83 2.61 9.29
CA ASN A 218 17.58 1.76 10.25
C ASN A 218 17.44 0.25 9.98
N THR A 219 16.47 -0.19 9.17
CA THR A 219 16.28 -1.60 8.83
C THR A 219 17.12 -1.99 7.60
N PRO A 220 17.65 -3.22 7.51
CA PRO A 220 18.38 -3.66 6.31
C PRO A 220 17.58 -3.50 4.99
N PRO A 221 16.27 -3.84 4.92
CA PRO A 221 15.47 -3.59 3.72
C PRO A 221 15.30 -2.10 3.40
N GLY A 222 15.09 -1.27 4.41
CA GLY A 222 14.97 0.19 4.23
C GLY A 222 16.27 0.82 3.71
N ARG A 223 17.43 0.34 4.20
CA ARG A 223 18.76 0.79 3.74
C ARG A 223 19.06 0.36 2.30
N GLN A 224 18.66 -0.85 1.89
CA GLN A 224 18.87 -1.32 0.51
C GLN A 224 18.01 -0.57 -0.50
N LEU A 225 16.83 -0.12 -0.09
CA LEU A 225 15.94 0.64 -0.96
C LEU A 225 16.38 2.09 -1.13
N GLY A 226 16.81 2.76 -0.06
CA GLY A 226 17.22 4.16 -0.09
C GLY A 226 16.20 5.07 -0.80
N LEU A 227 16.70 5.87 -1.75
CA LEU A 227 15.91 6.76 -2.60
C LEU A 227 15.48 6.15 -3.95
N MET A 228 15.65 4.85 -4.16
CA MET A 228 15.33 4.18 -5.44
C MET A 228 13.89 4.43 -5.89
N TYR A 229 13.68 4.52 -7.20
CA TYR A 229 12.38 4.68 -7.87
C TYR A 229 11.60 5.97 -7.57
N ARG A 230 12.11 6.87 -6.72
CA ARG A 230 11.52 8.19 -6.49
C ARG A 230 11.74 9.07 -7.72
N ASN A 231 10.74 9.88 -8.07
CA ASN A 231 10.88 10.86 -9.16
C ASN A 231 11.54 12.15 -8.69
N ASP A 232 11.35 12.49 -7.42
CA ASP A 232 11.90 13.68 -6.79
C ASP A 232 12.09 13.44 -5.29
N PHE A 233 12.87 14.30 -4.64
CA PHE A 233 13.10 14.26 -3.21
C PHE A 233 13.45 15.65 -2.67
N GLU A 234 12.65 16.12 -1.72
CA GLU A 234 12.87 17.36 -0.97
C GLU A 234 13.08 16.98 0.51
N GLY A 235 14.34 16.77 0.90
CA GLY A 235 14.69 16.32 2.25
C GLY A 235 16.07 15.65 2.32
N ALA A 236 16.34 15.01 3.44
CA ALA A 236 17.52 14.16 3.65
C ALA A 236 17.10 12.74 4.01
N MET A 237 17.85 11.73 3.58
CA MET A 237 17.68 10.35 4.04
C MET A 237 18.84 9.97 4.94
N LEU A 238 18.55 9.68 6.21
CA LEU A 238 19.55 9.31 7.21
C LEU A 238 19.57 7.79 7.40
N PHE A 239 20.68 7.18 7.03
CA PHE A 239 20.96 5.76 7.25
C PHE A 239 21.71 5.61 8.57
N VAL A 240 21.21 4.76 9.46
CA VAL A 240 21.83 4.49 10.77
C VAL A 240 22.25 3.03 10.82
N PHE A 241 23.55 2.78 11.01
CA PHE A 241 24.14 1.45 11.08
C PHE A 241 24.32 1.01 12.54
N GLU A 242 24.14 -0.30 12.80
CA GLU A 242 24.27 -0.87 14.14
C GLU A 242 25.72 -0.84 14.63
N GLU A 243 26.67 -1.13 13.74
CA GLU A 243 28.11 -1.08 14.01
C GLU A 243 28.76 -0.08 13.03
N PRO A 244 29.82 0.65 13.41
CA PRO A 244 30.62 1.42 12.46
C PRO A 244 31.27 0.50 11.42
N GLY A 245 31.30 0.92 10.16
CA GLY A 245 31.94 0.15 9.11
C GLY A 245 31.98 0.86 7.76
N ARG A 246 32.65 0.23 6.79
CA ARG A 246 32.78 0.78 5.43
C ARG A 246 31.64 0.32 4.53
N TYR A 247 30.51 1.02 4.65
CA TYR A 247 29.31 0.70 3.90
C TYR A 247 29.36 1.29 2.48
N GLY A 248 29.17 0.44 1.48
CA GLY A 248 29.13 0.87 0.09
C GLY A 248 27.72 1.23 -0.36
N PHE A 249 27.59 2.38 -1.02
CA PHE A 249 26.37 2.85 -1.63
C PHE A 249 26.46 2.78 -3.15
N TRP A 250 25.33 2.63 -3.81
CA TRP A 250 25.22 2.53 -5.27
C TRP A 250 24.03 3.34 -5.78
N MET A 251 24.02 3.66 -7.07
CA MET A 251 22.98 4.48 -7.69
C MET A 251 22.01 3.68 -8.55
N LYS A 252 21.88 2.38 -8.29
CA LYS A 252 21.00 1.50 -9.06
C LYS A 252 19.55 1.94 -8.90
N ASN A 253 18.79 2.03 -9.99
CA ASN A 253 17.37 2.41 -10.00
C ASN A 253 17.05 3.81 -9.45
N MET A 254 18.05 4.69 -9.37
CA MET A 254 17.86 6.11 -9.08
C MET A 254 17.33 6.87 -10.30
N ARG A 255 16.60 7.97 -10.09
CA ARG A 255 16.07 8.82 -11.17
C ARG A 255 16.63 10.25 -11.18
N PHE A 256 17.40 10.61 -10.16
CA PHE A 256 18.05 11.91 -9.99
C PHE A 256 19.41 11.72 -9.30
N PRO A 257 20.36 12.63 -9.49
CA PRO A 257 21.65 12.61 -8.79
C PRO A 257 21.49 12.97 -7.32
N ILE A 258 22.37 12.42 -6.48
CA ILE A 258 22.39 12.67 -5.03
C ILE A 258 23.80 12.94 -4.54
N ASP A 259 23.90 13.62 -3.41
CA ASP A 259 25.12 13.70 -2.62
C ASP A 259 25.05 12.65 -1.50
N ILE A 260 26.16 11.96 -1.26
CA ILE A 260 26.30 10.92 -0.24
C ILE A 260 27.35 11.38 0.76
N ILE A 261 26.93 11.66 2.00
CA ILE A 261 27.78 12.16 3.07
C ILE A 261 27.92 11.06 4.13
N PHE A 262 29.14 10.61 4.36
CA PHE A 262 29.46 9.58 5.34
C PHE A 262 29.93 10.23 6.64
N LEU A 263 29.42 9.76 7.77
CA LEU A 263 29.70 10.27 9.11
C LEU A 263 30.13 9.14 10.05
N ASP A 264 31.12 9.38 10.90
CA ASP A 264 31.55 8.44 11.93
C ASP A 264 30.61 8.40 13.15
N GLU A 265 30.97 7.64 14.19
CA GLU A 265 30.20 7.57 15.43
C GLU A 265 30.14 8.90 16.21
N GLY A 266 31.11 9.78 16.00
CA GLY A 266 31.18 11.13 16.57
C GLY A 266 30.38 12.17 15.77
N MET A 267 29.73 11.77 14.66
CA MET A 267 29.07 12.67 13.69
C MET A 267 30.03 13.57 12.93
N GLU A 268 31.30 13.18 12.80
CA GLU A 268 32.27 13.88 11.95
C GLU A 268 32.22 13.33 10.52
N ILE A 269 32.33 14.23 9.52
CA ILE A 269 32.33 13.85 8.10
C ILE A 269 33.63 13.09 7.80
N VAL A 270 33.49 11.84 7.36
CA VAL A 270 34.63 10.99 6.96
C VAL A 270 34.85 10.98 5.45
N ASP A 271 33.79 11.12 4.66
CA ASP A 271 33.86 11.17 3.22
C ASP A 271 32.60 11.80 2.62
N THR A 272 32.70 12.35 1.42
CA THR A 272 31.56 12.94 0.70
C THR A 272 31.70 12.71 -0.79
N PHE A 273 30.63 12.22 -1.41
CA PHE A 273 30.50 12.05 -2.85
C PHE A 273 29.39 12.95 -3.36
N GLU A 274 29.76 13.97 -4.14
CA GLU A 274 28.83 14.95 -4.68
C GLU A 274 28.38 14.58 -6.10
N ASN A 275 27.15 14.98 -6.45
CA ASN A 275 26.53 14.84 -7.77
C ASN A 275 26.68 13.42 -8.35
N VAL A 276 26.39 12.42 -7.52
CA VAL A 276 26.52 11.02 -7.90
C VAL A 276 25.40 10.68 -8.89
N PRO A 277 25.70 10.27 -10.14
CA PRO A 277 24.66 10.11 -11.16
C PRO A 277 23.91 8.77 -11.02
N PRO A 278 22.65 8.68 -11.49
CA PRO A 278 21.97 7.40 -11.65
C PRO A 278 22.78 6.38 -12.44
N CYS A 279 22.77 5.13 -11.97
CA CYS A 279 23.43 4.02 -12.65
C CYS A 279 22.45 3.28 -13.59
N TYR A 280 22.82 3.17 -14.87
CA TYR A 280 22.04 2.47 -15.89
C TYR A 280 22.70 1.18 -16.41
N GLU A 281 24.02 1.02 -16.22
CA GLU A 281 24.79 -0.13 -16.69
C GLU A 281 25.34 -0.94 -15.52
N GLU A 282 25.23 -2.28 -15.61
CA GLU A 282 25.71 -3.19 -14.59
C GLU A 282 27.14 -3.68 -14.90
N PRO A 283 28.03 -3.81 -13.91
CA PRO A 283 27.81 -3.58 -12.48
C PRO A 283 27.87 -2.08 -12.11
N CYS A 284 26.96 -1.65 -11.23
CA CYS A 284 26.97 -0.27 -10.73
C CYS A 284 28.22 0.03 -9.87
N PRO A 285 28.81 1.24 -10.00
CA PRO A 285 29.87 1.68 -9.09
C PRO A 285 29.41 1.68 -7.63
N LEU A 286 30.34 1.34 -6.74
CA LEU A 286 30.14 1.34 -5.29
C LEU A 286 30.94 2.48 -4.67
N TYR A 287 30.25 3.41 -4.03
CA TYR A 287 30.80 4.54 -3.30
C TYR A 287 31.00 4.12 -1.85
N THR A 288 32.26 3.91 -1.46
CA THR A 288 32.63 3.44 -0.12
C THR A 288 33.47 4.50 0.58
N PRO A 289 33.23 4.76 1.87
CA PRO A 289 33.99 5.77 2.60
C PRO A 289 35.44 5.35 2.82
N SER A 290 36.30 6.35 2.96
CA SER A 290 37.72 6.19 3.28
C SER A 290 37.96 5.50 4.64
N SER A 291 37.09 5.74 5.64
CA SER A 291 37.12 5.14 6.98
C SER A 291 35.74 4.62 7.42
N ASP A 292 35.67 4.05 8.63
CA ASP A 292 34.41 3.52 9.17
C ASP A 292 33.39 4.64 9.37
N ALA A 293 32.18 4.41 8.85
CA ALA A 293 31.03 5.29 9.01
C ALA A 293 29.93 4.57 9.80
N LYS A 294 29.25 5.30 10.68
CA LYS A 294 28.07 4.82 11.42
C LYS A 294 26.78 5.43 10.89
N TYR A 295 26.87 6.62 10.30
CA TYR A 295 25.74 7.31 9.69
C TYR A 295 26.07 7.69 8.25
N VAL A 296 25.04 7.67 7.40
CA VAL A 296 25.15 8.15 6.02
C VAL A 296 23.94 9.02 5.72
N VAL A 297 24.17 10.15 5.07
CA VAL A 297 23.11 11.08 4.66
C VAL A 297 23.08 11.14 3.13
N GLU A 298 21.90 10.92 2.55
CA GLU A 298 21.65 11.19 1.13
C GLU A 298 20.76 12.43 0.98
N ILE A 299 21.19 13.39 0.15
CA ILE A 299 20.39 14.54 -0.26
C ILE A 299 20.38 14.63 -1.78
N LYS A 300 19.33 15.22 -2.36
CA LYS A 300 19.29 15.49 -3.80
C LYS A 300 20.36 16.54 -4.15
N SER A 301 21.18 16.27 -5.15
CA SER A 301 22.18 17.24 -5.64
C SER A 301 21.49 18.41 -6.35
N GLU A 302 22.06 19.60 -6.20
CA GLU A 302 21.61 20.82 -6.90
C GLU A 302 21.94 20.81 -8.41
#